data_AF-A0A2A1ZNX8-F1
#
_entry.id   AF-A0A2A1ZNX8-F1
#
_cell.length_a   1.000
_cell.length_b   1.000
_cell.length_c   1.000
_cell.angle_alpha   90.00
_cell.angle_beta   90.00
_cell.angle_gamma   90.00
#
_symmetry.space_group_name_H-M   'P 1'
#
loop_
_entity.id
_entity.type
_entity.pdbx_description
1 polymer ?
#
loop_
_entity_poly.entity_id
_entity_poly.type
_entity_poly.pdbx_seq_one_letter_code
_entity_poly.pdbx_strand_id
1 'polypeptide(L)'
;MEELYRKIGSLIQIVQYIEYNLVEVARLRRILTIFDNKSSVPNKVFEQAESEADDLREKLSNKTMGTVIKTIKNFYVLNASQTEELEEILGKRNDLVHHFFKENDFEEQAKNYSFMINRKGYLGNFLTQAEKYNSFLVDLIDQLQEEYDDIE
;
A
#
# COMPACT_ATOMS: atom_id res chain seq x y z
N MET A 1 -6.06 -10.79 25.05
CA MET A 1 -4.74 -10.51 24.45
C MET A 1 -4.53 -11.24 23.14
N GLU A 2 -4.78 -12.55 23.07
CA GLU A 2 -4.58 -13.31 21.83
C GLU A 2 -5.27 -12.73 20.58
N GLU A 3 -6.55 -12.40 20.67
CA GLU A 3 -7.29 -11.77 19.56
C GLU A 3 -6.69 -10.43 19.12
N LEU A 4 -6.17 -9.65 20.08
CA LEU A 4 -5.51 -8.37 19.80
C LEU A 4 -4.22 -8.60 19.02
N TYR A 5 -3.39 -9.54 19.46
CA TYR A 5 -2.17 -9.91 18.73
C TYR A 5 -2.45 -10.46 17.34
N ARG A 6 -3.50 -11.29 17.17
CA ARG A 6 -3.93 -11.76 15.85
C ARG A 6 -4.29 -10.59 14.93
N LYS A 7 -5.09 -9.63 15.41
CA LYS A 7 -5.46 -8.44 14.63
C LYS A 7 -4.24 -7.60 14.23
N ILE A 8 -3.28 -7.43 15.13
CA ILE A 8 -2.03 -6.72 14.85
C ILE A 8 -1.23 -7.46 13.78
N GLY A 9 -1.10 -8.78 13.88
CA GLY A 9 -0.42 -9.60 12.86
C GLY A 9 -1.07 -9.44 11.48
N SER A 10 -2.41 -9.52 11.41
CA SER A 10 -3.16 -9.29 10.18
C SER A 10 -2.95 -7.87 9.63
N LEU A 11 -2.91 -6.86 10.50
CA LEU A 11 -2.64 -5.47 10.10
C LEU A 11 -1.25 -5.29 9.50
N ILE A 12 -0.21 -5.88 10.11
CA ILE A 12 1.14 -5.82 9.55
C ILE A 12 1.19 -6.50 8.18
N GLN A 13 0.55 -7.67 8.05
CA GLN A 13 0.49 -8.39 6.78
C GLN A 13 -0.22 -7.60 5.67
N ILE A 14 -1.41 -7.06 5.94
CA ILE A 14 -2.16 -6.34 4.91
C ILE A 14 -1.45 -5.05 4.49
N VAL A 15 -0.78 -4.35 5.41
CA VAL A 15 0.01 -3.17 5.06
C VAL A 15 1.21 -3.54 4.20
N GLN A 16 1.85 -4.69 4.44
CA GLN A 16 2.91 -5.19 3.55
C GLN A 16 2.38 -5.53 2.15
N TYR A 17 1.15 -6.04 2.04
CA TYR A 17 0.51 -6.22 0.72
C TYR A 17 0.19 -4.91 0.02
N ILE A 18 -0.25 -3.88 0.76
CA ILE A 18 -0.39 -2.51 0.20
C ILE A 18 0.98 -2.02 -0.31
N GLU A 19 2.06 -2.20 0.45
CA GLU A 19 3.41 -1.83 0.02
C GLU A 19 3.80 -2.54 -1.28
N TYR A 20 3.59 -3.85 -1.35
CA TYR A 20 3.84 -4.65 -2.55
C TYR A 20 3.02 -4.17 -3.75
N ASN A 21 1.71 -3.99 -3.57
CA ASN A 21 0.80 -3.58 -4.63
C ASN A 21 1.12 -2.17 -5.16
N LEU A 22 1.53 -1.24 -4.29
CA LEU A 22 2.00 0.08 -4.74
C LEU A 22 3.26 -0.01 -5.59
N VAL A 23 4.18 -0.94 -5.29
CA VAL A 23 5.35 -1.15 -6.15
C VAL A 23 4.95 -1.67 -7.52
N GLU A 24 3.97 -2.57 -7.58
CA GLU A 24 3.47 -3.10 -8.85
C GLU A 24 2.75 -2.04 -9.68
N VAL A 25 1.91 -1.21 -9.05
CA VAL A 25 1.31 -0.02 -9.68
C VAL A 25 2.38 0.90 -10.26
N ALA A 26 3.47 1.15 -9.52
CA ALA A 26 4.57 1.99 -10.00
C ALA A 26 5.28 1.38 -11.23
N ARG A 27 5.47 0.05 -11.23
CA ARG A 27 6.06 -0.70 -12.36
C ARG A 27 5.19 -0.53 -13.62
N LEU A 28 3.92 -0.89 -13.53
CA LEU A 28 2.99 -0.82 -14.67
C LEU A 28 2.86 0.60 -15.19
N ARG A 29 2.68 1.58 -14.29
CA ARG A 29 2.54 2.98 -14.71
C ARG A 29 3.81 3.52 -15.37
N ARG A 30 5.00 3.10 -14.92
CA ARG A 30 6.27 3.48 -15.55
C ARG A 30 6.33 3.05 -17.02
N ILE A 31 5.81 1.87 -17.34
CA ILE A 31 5.72 1.35 -18.71
C ILE A 31 4.67 2.14 -19.48
N LEU A 32 3.42 2.16 -19.00
CA LEU A 32 2.27 2.76 -19.71
C LEU A 32 2.47 4.25 -20.05
N THR A 33 3.18 5.00 -19.20
CA THR A 33 3.44 6.43 -19.45
C THR A 33 4.18 6.71 -20.77
N ILE A 34 4.94 5.77 -21.33
CA ILE A 34 5.60 6.01 -22.62
C ILE A 34 4.62 6.09 -23.79
N PHE A 35 3.42 5.53 -23.63
CA PHE A 35 2.29 5.54 -24.57
C PHE A 35 1.33 6.70 -24.35
N ASP A 36 1.50 7.48 -23.28
CA ASP A 36 0.66 8.66 -23.02
C ASP A 36 0.67 9.59 -24.26
N ASN A 37 -0.49 9.72 -24.90
CA ASN A 37 -0.70 10.51 -26.11
C ASN A 37 0.05 10.02 -27.36
N LYS A 38 0.45 8.75 -27.43
CA LYS A 38 1.06 8.14 -28.60
C LYS A 38 0.28 6.90 -29.06
N SER A 39 0.04 6.80 -30.37
CA SER A 39 -0.60 5.63 -30.97
C SER A 39 0.33 4.42 -31.11
N SER A 40 1.65 4.64 -31.05
CA SER A 40 2.65 3.59 -31.11
C SER A 40 3.98 4.06 -30.56
N VAL A 41 4.80 3.11 -30.12
CA VAL A 41 6.13 3.33 -29.55
C VAL A 41 7.10 2.35 -30.21
N PRO A 42 8.33 2.76 -30.59
CA PRO A 42 9.31 1.83 -31.14
C PRO A 42 9.68 0.73 -30.14
N ASN A 43 9.82 -0.52 -30.57
CA ASN A 43 10.11 -1.66 -29.69
C ASN A 43 11.30 -1.41 -28.74
N LYS A 44 12.39 -0.81 -29.24
CA LYS A 44 13.55 -0.48 -28.40
C LYS A 44 13.21 0.46 -27.22
N VAL A 45 12.28 1.38 -27.42
CA VAL A 45 11.83 2.31 -26.36
C VAL A 45 10.93 1.57 -25.36
N PHE A 46 10.11 0.62 -25.84
CA PHE A 46 9.31 -0.26 -24.99
C PHE A 46 10.19 -1.17 -24.12
N GLU A 47 11.11 -1.93 -24.71
CA GLU A 47 12.07 -2.78 -24.00
C GLU A 47 12.87 -2.01 -22.94
N GLN A 48 13.27 -0.77 -23.26
CA GLN A 48 13.96 0.09 -22.31
C GLN A 48 13.05 0.48 -21.14
N ALA A 49 11.77 0.78 -21.40
CA ALA A 49 10.83 1.14 -20.35
C ALA A 49 10.51 -0.03 -19.42
N GLU A 50 10.40 -1.26 -19.96
CA GLU A 50 10.25 -2.47 -19.17
C GLU A 50 11.46 -2.68 -18.24
N SER A 51 12.68 -2.58 -18.79
CA SER A 51 13.90 -2.71 -17.98
C SER A 51 13.97 -1.64 -16.88
N GLU A 52 13.61 -0.40 -17.17
CA GLU A 52 13.59 0.68 -16.18
C GLU A 52 12.48 0.47 -15.12
N ALA A 53 11.36 -0.13 -15.49
CA ALA A 53 10.27 -0.46 -14.58
C ALA A 53 10.64 -1.62 -13.64
N ASP A 54 11.34 -2.64 -14.14
CA ASP A 54 11.87 -3.74 -13.32
C ASP A 54 12.93 -3.24 -12.33
N ASP A 55 13.85 -2.39 -12.79
CA ASP A 55 14.81 -1.68 -11.94
C ASP A 55 14.11 -0.88 -10.83
N LEU A 56 13.02 -0.19 -11.18
CA LEU A 56 12.22 0.58 -10.23
C LEU A 56 11.56 -0.34 -9.19
N ARG A 57 10.97 -1.46 -9.63
CA ARG A 57 10.39 -2.46 -8.74
C ARG A 57 11.41 -2.95 -7.74
N GLU A 58 12.58 -3.41 -8.20
CA GLU A 58 13.65 -3.91 -7.33
C GLU A 58 14.10 -2.84 -6.31
N LYS A 59 14.27 -1.60 -6.77
CA LYS A 59 14.66 -0.47 -5.92
C LYS A 59 13.63 -0.18 -4.83
N LEU A 60 12.33 -0.34 -5.11
CA LEU A 60 11.25 -0.01 -4.19
C LEU A 60 10.86 -1.16 -3.25
N SER A 61 11.00 -2.43 -3.67
CA SER A 61 10.63 -3.60 -2.86
C SER A 61 11.33 -3.67 -1.50
N ASN A 62 12.49 -3.01 -1.36
CA ASN A 62 13.25 -2.95 -0.10
C ASN A 62 13.17 -1.58 0.60
N LYS A 63 12.26 -0.70 0.18
CA LYS A 63 12.10 0.64 0.78
C LYS A 63 10.93 0.66 1.76
N THR A 64 10.94 1.68 2.61
CA THR A 64 9.82 1.93 3.52
C THR A 64 8.58 2.35 2.73
N MET A 65 7.39 2.01 3.23
CA MET A 65 6.11 2.48 2.68
C MET A 65 6.08 3.97 2.40
N GLY A 66 6.59 4.81 3.32
CA GLY A 66 6.65 6.25 3.11
C GLY A 66 7.50 6.67 1.91
N THR A 67 8.53 5.90 1.56
CA THR A 67 9.32 6.12 0.34
C THR A 67 8.54 5.66 -0.90
N VAL A 68 7.88 4.50 -0.83
CA VAL A 68 7.04 3.98 -1.92
C VAL A 68 5.89 4.96 -2.25
N ILE A 69 5.21 5.49 -1.24
CA ILE A 69 4.14 6.49 -1.38
C ILE A 69 4.66 7.76 -2.08
N LYS A 70 5.82 8.28 -1.68
CA LYS A 70 6.42 9.44 -2.34
C LYS A 70 6.70 9.19 -3.81
N THR A 71 7.13 7.98 -4.17
CA THR A 71 7.36 7.60 -5.56
C THR A 71 6.03 7.52 -6.33
N ILE A 72 5.01 6.85 -5.77
CA ILE A 72 3.68 6.72 -6.40
C ILE A 72 3.02 8.07 -6.65
N LYS A 73 3.19 9.04 -5.73
CA LYS A 73 2.68 10.41 -5.93
C LYS A 73 3.18 11.07 -7.22
N ASN A 74 4.39 10.73 -7.68
CA ASN A 74 4.96 11.29 -8.90
C ASN A 74 4.38 10.68 -10.18
N PHE A 75 3.68 9.54 -10.08
CA PHE A 75 3.05 8.85 -11.21
C PHE A 75 1.62 9.32 -11.47
N TYR A 76 1.04 10.15 -10.61
CA TYR A 76 -0.32 10.71 -10.74
C TYR A 76 -1.41 9.64 -10.95
N VAL A 77 -1.17 8.42 -10.46
CA VAL A 77 -2.09 7.28 -10.60
C VAL A 77 -3.18 7.27 -9.51
N LEU A 78 -2.92 7.93 -8.38
CA LEU A 78 -3.87 8.09 -7.29
C LEU A 78 -4.42 9.52 -7.26
N ASN A 79 -5.72 9.66 -7.03
CA ASN A 79 -6.33 10.96 -6.76
C ASN A 79 -6.03 11.44 -5.32
N ALA A 80 -6.42 12.68 -5.02
CA ALA A 80 -6.15 13.29 -3.71
C ALA A 80 -6.74 12.49 -2.54
N SER A 81 -8.00 12.04 -2.66
CA SER A 81 -8.68 11.26 -1.62
C SER A 81 -7.98 9.91 -1.36
N GLN A 82 -7.64 9.18 -2.43
CA GLN A 82 -6.89 7.91 -2.35
C GLN A 82 -5.50 8.11 -1.74
N THR A 83 -4.88 9.25 -2.04
CA THR A 83 -3.56 9.61 -1.50
C THR A 83 -3.65 9.92 0.00
N GLU A 84 -4.65 10.68 0.43
CA GLU A 84 -4.89 11.00 1.83
C GLU A 84 -5.17 9.73 2.66
N GLU A 85 -5.99 8.81 2.13
CA GLU A 85 -6.27 7.54 2.79
C GLU A 85 -5.00 6.68 2.97
N LEU A 86 -4.12 6.66 1.95
CA LEU A 86 -2.85 5.95 2.03
C LEU A 86 -1.90 6.54 3.07
N GLU A 87 -1.85 7.87 3.19
CA GLU A 87 -1.07 8.56 4.22
C GLU A 87 -1.66 8.33 5.63
N GLU A 88 -2.98 8.23 5.75
CA GLU A 88 -3.65 7.85 7.00
C GLU A 88 -3.26 6.42 7.42
N ILE A 89 -3.29 5.46 6.49
CA ILE A 89 -2.86 4.07 6.73
C ILE A 89 -1.40 4.02 7.18
N LEU A 90 -0.50 4.75 6.50
CA LEU A 90 0.90 4.88 6.91
C LEU A 90 1.02 5.41 8.35
N GLY A 91 0.27 6.47 8.68
CA GLY A 91 0.24 7.07 10.00
C GLY A 91 -0.20 6.08 11.07
N LYS A 92 -1.32 5.40 10.86
CA LYS A 92 -1.86 4.38 11.77
C LYS A 92 -0.90 3.20 11.94
N ARG A 93 -0.25 2.73 10.86
CA ARG A 93 0.76 1.67 10.97
C ARG A 93 1.95 2.11 11.80
N ASN A 94 2.45 3.33 11.60
CA ASN A 94 3.59 3.83 12.36
C ASN A 94 3.25 3.99 13.85
N ASP A 95 2.07 4.51 14.16
CA ASP A 95 1.54 4.55 15.53
C ASP A 95 1.47 3.15 16.14
N LEU A 96 0.89 2.19 15.40
CA LEU A 96 0.77 0.80 15.83
C LEU A 96 2.12 0.17 16.19
N VAL A 97 3.14 0.40 15.37
CA VAL A 97 4.47 -0.20 15.55
C VAL A 97 5.28 0.51 16.64
N HIS A 98 5.16 1.84 16.77
CA HIS A 98 6.08 2.62 17.61
C HIS A 98 5.49 3.06 18.95
N HIS A 99 4.17 3.24 19.04
CA HIS A 99 3.49 3.91 20.14
C HIS A 99 2.43 3.05 20.81
N PHE A 100 1.70 2.24 20.05
CA PHE A 100 0.50 1.56 20.54
C PHE A 100 0.70 0.76 21.82
N PHE A 101 1.79 0.02 22.00
CA PHE A 101 2.05 -0.69 23.27
C PHE A 101 2.68 0.18 24.35
N LYS A 102 3.41 1.24 23.99
CA LYS A 102 4.05 2.12 24.97
C LYS A 102 3.06 3.04 25.67
N GLU A 103 2.07 3.50 24.92
CA GLU A 103 1.06 4.45 25.39
C GLU A 103 -0.17 3.76 25.99
N ASN A 104 -0.21 2.44 25.92
CA ASN A 104 -1.29 1.63 26.45
C ASN A 104 -0.74 0.63 27.45
N ASP A 105 -1.03 0.86 28.73
CA ASP A 105 -0.65 -0.07 29.79
C ASP A 105 -1.52 -1.32 29.75
N PHE A 106 -1.21 -2.23 28.82
CA PHE A 106 -1.94 -3.48 28.65
C PHE A 106 -1.78 -4.42 29.84
N GLU A 107 -0.74 -4.27 30.66
CA GLU A 107 -0.51 -5.10 31.85
C GLU A 107 -1.48 -4.69 32.96
N GLU A 108 -1.57 -3.39 33.26
CA GLU A 108 -2.49 -2.88 34.28
C GLU A 108 -3.95 -2.89 33.81
N GLN A 109 -4.19 -2.63 32.52
CA GLN A 109 -5.54 -2.54 31.95
C GLN A 109 -6.08 -3.86 31.40
N ALA A 110 -5.35 -4.99 31.55
CA ALA A 110 -5.75 -6.29 30.99
C ALA A 110 -7.17 -6.74 31.38
N LYS A 111 -7.61 -6.37 32.58
CA LYS A 111 -8.93 -6.71 33.14
C LYS A 111 -9.99 -5.62 32.89
N ASN A 112 -9.60 -4.46 32.36
CA ASN A 112 -10.51 -3.40 32.01
C ASN A 112 -11.21 -3.72 30.68
N TYR A 113 -12.44 -4.22 30.78
CA TYR A 113 -13.21 -4.66 29.61
C TYR A 113 -13.45 -3.53 28.60
N SER A 114 -13.77 -2.32 29.06
CA SER A 114 -14.02 -1.17 28.18
C SER A 114 -12.77 -0.77 27.41
N PHE A 115 -11.62 -0.70 28.10
CA PHE A 115 -10.33 -0.47 27.47
C PHE A 115 -10.04 -1.51 26.38
N MET A 116 -10.19 -2.79 26.69
CA MET A 116 -9.94 -3.88 25.75
C MET A 116 -10.87 -3.85 24.53
N ILE A 117 -12.16 -3.56 24.73
CA ILE A 117 -13.12 -3.38 23.62
C ILE A 117 -12.68 -2.24 22.70
N ASN A 118 -12.35 -1.07 23.28
CA ASN A 118 -12.02 0.11 22.49
C ASN A 118 -10.77 -0.13 21.64
N ARG A 119 -9.75 -0.79 22.20
CA ARG A 119 -8.52 -1.14 21.46
C ARG A 119 -8.78 -2.17 20.37
N LYS A 120 -9.61 -3.19 20.63
CA LYS A 120 -10.02 -4.14 19.58
C LYS A 120 -10.83 -3.48 18.47
N GLY A 121 -11.72 -2.56 18.82
CA GLY A 121 -12.54 -1.80 17.87
C GLY A 121 -11.69 -0.91 16.98
N TYR A 122 -10.73 -0.18 17.55
CA TYR A 122 -9.75 0.60 16.80
C TYR A 122 -8.98 -0.26 15.79
N LEU A 123 -8.41 -1.39 16.23
CA LEU A 123 -7.67 -2.30 15.35
C LEU A 123 -8.57 -2.92 14.27
N GLY A 124 -9.83 -3.24 14.61
CA GLY A 124 -10.82 -3.74 13.64
C GLY A 124 -11.12 -2.73 12.55
N ASN A 125 -11.40 -1.48 12.93
CA ASN A 125 -11.66 -0.41 11.97
C ASN A 125 -10.46 -0.13 11.07
N PHE A 126 -9.24 -0.13 11.65
CA PHE A 126 -8.02 0.04 10.86
C PHE A 126 -7.81 -1.13 9.89
N LEU A 127 -8.04 -2.38 10.34
CA LEU A 127 -7.91 -3.55 9.47
C LEU A 127 -8.87 -3.48 8.28
N THR A 128 -10.15 -3.17 8.53
CA THR A 128 -11.14 -3.01 7.47
C THR A 128 -10.79 -1.88 6.50
N GLN A 129 -10.22 -0.77 6.98
CA GLN A 129 -9.73 0.30 6.10
C GLN A 129 -8.59 -0.20 5.21
N ALA A 130 -7.58 -0.83 5.79
CA ALA A 130 -6.43 -1.35 5.04
C ALA A 130 -6.83 -2.44 4.04
N GLU A 131 -7.74 -3.35 4.41
CA GLU A 131 -8.28 -4.36 3.49
C GLU A 131 -8.99 -3.73 2.29
N LYS A 132 -9.86 -2.74 2.52
CA LYS A 132 -10.53 -2.01 1.44
C LYS A 132 -9.55 -1.32 0.52
N TYR A 133 -8.55 -0.64 1.08
CA TYR A 133 -7.54 0.04 0.27
C TYR A 133 -6.70 -0.95 -0.54
N ASN A 134 -6.35 -2.10 0.06
CA ASN A 134 -5.64 -3.15 -0.64
C ASN A 134 -6.46 -3.73 -1.79
N SER A 135 -7.76 -3.98 -1.59
CA SER A 135 -8.66 -4.43 -2.66
C SER A 135 -8.73 -3.41 -3.79
N PHE A 136 -8.85 -2.12 -3.47
CA PHE A 136 -8.78 -1.04 -4.47
C PHE A 136 -7.49 -1.09 -5.29
N LEU A 137 -6.34 -1.32 -4.65
CA LEU A 137 -5.07 -1.41 -5.36
C LEU A 137 -5.01 -2.65 -6.27
N VAL A 138 -5.60 -3.78 -5.87
CA VAL A 138 -5.68 -4.97 -6.73
C VAL A 138 -6.51 -4.66 -7.98
N ASP A 139 -7.69 -4.06 -7.82
CA ASP A 139 -8.54 -3.68 -8.96
C ASP A 139 -7.82 -2.69 -9.89
N LEU A 140 -7.02 -1.77 -9.35
CA LEU A 140 -6.20 -0.84 -10.12
C LEU A 140 -5.07 -1.55 -10.89
N ILE A 141 -4.42 -2.54 -10.27
CA ILE A 141 -3.40 -3.34 -10.95
C ILE A 141 -4.01 -4.11 -12.12
N ASP A 142 -5.17 -4.72 -11.91
CA ASP A 142 -5.87 -5.46 -12.97
C ASP A 142 -6.19 -4.53 -14.15
N GLN A 143 -6.68 -3.31 -13.90
CA GLN A 143 -6.92 -2.30 -14.96
C GLN A 143 -5.63 -1.93 -15.71
N LEU A 144 -4.54 -1.66 -14.98
CA LEU A 144 -3.26 -1.31 -15.60
C LEU A 144 -2.64 -2.49 -16.36
N GLN A 145 -2.89 -3.72 -15.91
CA GLN A 145 -2.43 -4.93 -16.59
C GLN A 145 -3.22 -5.16 -17.88
N GLU A 146 -4.53 -4.96 -17.89
CA GLU A 146 -5.35 -5.00 -19.11
C GLU A 146 -4.86 -3.96 -20.14
N GLU A 147 -4.58 -2.72 -19.71
CA GLU A 147 -3.99 -1.69 -20.59
C GLU A 147 -2.62 -2.10 -21.13
N TYR A 148 -1.81 -2.81 -20.34
CA TYR A 148 -0.51 -3.31 -20.75
C TYR A 148 -0.62 -4.50 -21.73
N ASP A 149 -1.57 -5.40 -21.51
CA ASP A 149 -1.78 -6.56 -22.39
C ASP A 149 -2.34 -6.14 -23.75
N ASP A 150 -3.09 -5.03 -23.83
CA ASP A 150 -3.63 -4.47 -25.07
C ASP A 150 -2.54 -3.83 -25.98
N ILE A 151 -1.36 -3.52 -25.44
CA ILE A 151 -0.25 -2.89 -26.18
C ILE A 151 0.89 -3.85 -26.55
N GLU A 152 0.94 -5.05 -25.94
CA GLU A 152 1.90 -6.13 -26.26
C GLU A 152 1.44 -6.97 -27.47
#